data_AF-A0A8V5FS88-F1
#
_entry.id   AF-A0A8V5FS88-F1
#
_cell.length_a   1.000
_cell.length_b   1.000
_cell.length_c   1.000
_cell.angle_alpha   90.00
_cell.angle_beta   90.00
_cell.angle_gamma   90.00
#
_symmetry.space_group_name_H-M   'P 1'
#
loop_
_entity.id
_entity.type
_entity.pdbx_description
1 polymer ?
#
loop_
_entity_poly.entity_id
_entity_poly.type
_entity_poly.pdbx_seq_one_letter_code
_entity_poly.pdbx_strand_id
1 'polypeptide(L)'
;MHPGTHVWPHTGPTNCRLRMHLGLVIPKEGCRIRLVPGGNPTLEGKVLIFDDSFEHEVWQDAEDYRLIFIVDVWHPELTAQQRRTLPAI
;
A
#
# COMPACT_ATOMS: atom_id res chain seq x y z
N MET A 1 -3.41 9.83 -7.34
CA MET A 1 -4.63 9.13 -7.80
C MET A 1 -5.74 10.17 -7.92
N HIS A 2 -6.44 10.21 -9.06
CA HIS A 2 -7.47 11.20 -9.35
C HIS A 2 -8.88 10.66 -9.02
N PRO A 3 -9.89 11.54 -8.87
CA PRO A 3 -11.29 11.16 -8.70
C PRO A 3 -11.77 10.11 -9.70
N GLY A 4 -12.67 9.22 -9.24
CA GLY A 4 -13.27 8.16 -10.05
C GLY A 4 -12.35 6.96 -10.34
N THR A 5 -11.22 6.84 -9.64
CA THR A 5 -10.30 5.71 -9.83
C THR A 5 -10.70 4.53 -8.94
N HIS A 6 -10.85 3.36 -9.54
CA HIS A 6 -10.97 2.09 -8.83
C HIS A 6 -9.86 1.14 -9.30
N VAL A 7 -9.05 0.67 -8.36
CA VAL A 7 -8.06 -0.37 -8.59
C VAL A 7 -8.66 -1.68 -8.11
N TRP A 8 -8.88 -2.60 -9.04
CA TRP A 8 -9.46 -3.92 -8.79
C TRP A 8 -8.70 -4.71 -7.71
N PRO A 9 -9.36 -5.70 -7.07
CA PRO A 9 -8.68 -6.61 -6.16
C PRO A 9 -7.48 -7.26 -6.85
N HIS A 10 -6.30 -7.15 -6.24
CA HIS A 10 -5.08 -7.73 -6.76
C HIS A 10 -4.10 -8.05 -5.63
N THR A 11 -3.05 -8.78 -5.99
CA THR A 11 -1.93 -9.12 -5.11
C THR A 11 -0.62 -8.63 -5.71
N GLY A 12 0.32 -8.29 -4.84
CA GLY A 12 1.71 -8.08 -5.18
C GLY A 12 2.37 -9.39 -5.60
N PRO A 13 3.48 -9.33 -6.34
CA PRO A 13 4.12 -10.51 -6.91
C PRO A 13 4.96 -11.31 -5.90
N THR A 14 5.11 -10.81 -4.66
CA THR A 14 6.00 -11.41 -3.66
C THR A 14 5.56 -11.09 -2.25
N ASN A 15 5.75 -12.05 -1.33
CA ASN A 15 5.66 -11.87 0.12
C ASN A 15 6.99 -11.44 0.76
N CYS A 16 8.02 -11.18 -0.05
CA CYS A 16 9.34 -10.78 0.45
C CYS A 16 9.42 -9.30 0.83
N ARG A 17 8.33 -8.53 0.66
CA ARG A 17 8.29 -7.11 1.01
C ARG A 17 7.07 -6.78 1.86
N LEU A 18 7.20 -5.72 2.64
CA LEU A 18 6.07 -4.97 3.17
C LEU A 18 6.03 -3.61 2.47
N ARG A 19 4.81 -3.11 2.25
CA ARG A 19 4.58 -1.83 1.58
C ARG A 19 4.14 -0.79 2.60
N MET A 20 4.84 0.35 2.60
CA MET A 20 4.50 1.52 3.41
C MET A 20 3.86 2.59 2.53
N HIS A 21 2.71 3.09 2.94
CA HIS A 21 2.04 4.25 2.36
C HIS A 21 2.07 5.41 3.35
N LEU A 22 2.84 6.45 3.05
CA LEU A 22 2.78 7.73 3.76
C LEU A 22 1.76 8.64 3.08
N GLY A 23 0.75 9.10 3.82
CA GLY A 23 -0.21 10.07 3.31
C GLY A 23 0.41 11.46 3.14
N LEU A 24 0.40 12.01 1.92
CA LEU A 24 0.91 13.36 1.63
C LEU A 24 -0.23 14.36 1.45
N VAL A 25 -1.19 14.02 0.61
CA VAL A 25 -2.44 14.77 0.40
C VAL A 25 -3.58 13.76 0.39
N ILE A 26 -4.42 13.77 1.41
CA ILE A 26 -5.52 12.81 1.58
C ILE A 26 -6.82 13.60 1.79
N PRO A 27 -7.72 13.62 0.79
CA PRO A 27 -9.08 14.11 0.97
C PRO A 27 -9.75 13.50 2.22
N LYS A 28 -10.53 14.32 2.95
CA LYS A 28 -11.16 13.90 4.21
C LYS A 28 -12.10 12.70 4.06
N GLU A 29 -12.72 12.57 2.89
CA GLU A 29 -13.68 11.53 2.56
C GLU A 29 -13.42 11.00 1.14
N GLY A 30 -14.05 9.87 0.78
CA GLY A 30 -13.97 9.28 -0.56
C GLY A 30 -12.69 8.48 -0.86
N CYS A 31 -11.67 8.53 -0.01
CA CYS A 31 -10.46 7.69 -0.16
C CYS A 31 -10.61 6.39 0.63
N ARG A 32 -10.53 5.23 -0.04
CA ARG A 32 -10.61 3.92 0.64
C ARG A 32 -9.55 2.94 0.14
N ILE A 33 -9.05 2.13 1.07
CA ILE A 33 -8.23 0.95 0.79
C ILE A 33 -8.80 -0.21 1.60
N ARG A 34 -9.05 -1.34 0.94
CA ARG A 34 -9.41 -2.61 1.58
C ARG A 34 -8.16 -3.47 1.63
N LEU A 35 -7.88 -3.97 2.83
CA LEU A 35 -6.78 -4.88 3.11
C LEU A 35 -7.35 -6.15 3.72
N VAL A 36 -6.77 -7.30 3.41
CA VAL A 36 -7.08 -8.58 4.04
C VAL A 36 -5.90 -8.98 4.94
N PRO A 37 -6.10 -9.27 6.24
CA PRO A 37 -7.38 -9.48 6.95
C PRO A 37 -8.08 -8.20 7.44
N GLY A 38 -7.50 -7.03 7.24
CA GLY A 38 -8.09 -5.75 7.64
C GLY A 38 -7.03 -4.67 7.79
N GLY A 39 -7.45 -3.41 7.88
CA GLY A 39 -6.54 -2.30 8.10
C GLY A 39 -7.25 -0.95 8.26
N ASN A 40 -6.51 0.04 8.73
CA ASN A 40 -6.99 1.40 8.91
C ASN A 40 -6.77 2.23 7.63
N PRO A 41 -7.59 3.27 7.38
CA PRO A 41 -7.36 4.19 6.27
C PRO A 41 -6.02 4.93 6.43
N THR A 42 -5.42 5.31 5.30
CA THR A 42 -4.25 6.22 5.28
C THR A 42 -4.69 7.62 5.68
N LEU A 43 -3.92 8.28 6.55
CA LEU A 43 -4.12 9.67 6.97
C LEU A 43 -2.90 10.51 6.56
N GLU A 44 -3.09 11.82 6.34
CA GLU A 44 -1.98 12.74 6.08
C GLU A 44 -0.95 12.71 7.22
N GLY A 45 0.34 12.65 6.85
CA GLY A 45 1.45 12.57 7.78
C GLY A 45 1.55 11.25 8.54
N LYS A 46 0.73 10.24 8.23
CA LYS A 46 0.77 8.92 8.85
C LYS A 46 1.16 7.85 7.84
N VAL A 47 1.83 6.81 8.36
CA VAL A 47 2.23 5.65 7.58
C VAL A 47 1.26 4.50 7.86
N LEU A 48 0.67 3.97 6.79
CA LEU A 48 0.02 2.67 6.78
C LEU A 48 1.03 1.64 6.25
N ILE A 49 1.23 0.55 6.99
CA ILE A 49 2.10 -0.56 6.57
C ILE A 49 1.20 -1.78 6.37
N PHE A 50 1.34 -2.44 5.23
CA PHE A 50 0.62 -3.67 4.93
C PHE A 50 1.47 -4.57 4.05
N ASP A 51 1.16 -5.86 4.07
CA ASP A 51 1.73 -6.83 3.16
C ASP A 51 0.89 -6.82 1.88
N ASP A 52 1.47 -6.32 0.78
CA ASP A 52 0.76 -6.22 -0.49
C ASP A 52 0.64 -7.56 -1.22
N SER A 53 1.26 -8.64 -0.71
CA SER A 53 1.06 -10.00 -1.23
C SER A 53 -0.34 -10.56 -0.92
N PHE A 54 -1.01 -10.00 0.10
CA PHE A 54 -2.42 -10.25 0.35
C PHE A 54 -3.30 -9.44 -0.62
N GLU A 55 -4.50 -9.94 -0.88
CA GLU A 55 -5.46 -9.23 -1.72
C GLU A 55 -5.77 -7.85 -1.13
N HIS A 56 -5.64 -6.82 -1.97
CA HIS A 56 -5.99 -5.45 -1.62
C HIS A 56 -6.67 -4.75 -2.79
N GLU A 57 -7.45 -3.73 -2.45
CA GLU A 57 -8.31 -3.01 -3.39
C GLU A 57 -8.39 -1.52 -2.98
N VAL A 58 -8.49 -0.62 -3.96
CA VAL A 58 -8.38 0.83 -3.71
C VAL A 58 -9.46 1.59 -4.47
N TRP A 59 -10.08 2.56 -3.80
CA TRP A 59 -11.05 3.49 -4.39
C TRP A 59 -10.63 4.94 -4.13
N GLN A 60 -10.88 5.79 -5.12
CA GLN A 60 -10.76 7.23 -5.05
C GLN A 60 -12.06 7.88 -5.50
N ASP A 61 -13.04 7.89 -4.61
CA ASP A 61 -14.38 8.46 -4.80
C ASP A 61 -14.44 9.94 -4.35
N ALA A 62 -13.32 10.49 -3.87
CA ALA A 62 -13.23 11.90 -3.49
C ALA A 62 -13.26 12.82 -4.73
N GLU A 63 -13.68 14.08 -4.53
CA GLU A 63 -13.69 15.10 -5.60
C GLU A 63 -12.29 15.65 -5.91
N ASP A 64 -11.34 15.52 -4.99
CA ASP A 64 -9.95 15.95 -5.13
C ASP A 64 -8.98 14.77 -5.29
N TYR A 65 -7.75 15.08 -5.74
CA TYR A 65 -6.70 14.08 -5.89
C TYR A 65 -6.18 13.58 -4.53
N ARG A 66 -5.74 12.32 -4.50
CA ARG A 66 -5.00 11.70 -3.39
C ARG A 66 -3.55 11.49 -3.78
N LEU A 67 -2.63 11.97 -2.95
CA LEU A 67 -1.19 11.75 -3.09
C LEU A 67 -0.65 10.97 -1.88
N ILE A 68 0.05 9.87 -2.18
CA ILE A 68 0.77 9.07 -1.19
C ILE A 68 2.20 8.88 -1.65
N PHE A 69 3.10 8.65 -0.69
CA PHE A 69 4.46 8.20 -0.96
C PHE A 69 4.59 6.72 -0.60
N ILE A 70 5.00 5.90 -1.57
CA ILE A 70 5.14 4.45 -1.42
C ILE A 70 6.60 4.12 -1.14
N VAL A 71 6.84 3.35 -0.09
CA VAL A 71 8.17 2.81 0.26
C VAL A 71 8.04 1.31 0.49
N ASP A 72 8.67 0.52 -0.37
CA ASP A 72 8.76 -0.93 -0.19
C ASP A 72 9.99 -1.25 0.67
N VAL A 73 9.80 -2.12 1.67
CA VAL A 73 10.88 -2.61 2.54
C VAL A 73 10.90 -4.12 2.55
N TRP A 74 12.07 -4.73 2.79
CA TRP A 74 12.17 -6.17 2.99
C TRP A 74 11.28 -6.63 4.15
N HIS A 75 10.63 -7.79 3.97
CA HIS A 75 9.95 -8.46 5.08
C HIS A 75 10.95 -8.64 6.24
N PRO A 76 10.58 -8.27 7.48
CA PRO A 76 11.55 -8.16 8.57
C PRO A 76 12.24 -9.50 8.91
N GLU A 77 11.54 -10.61 8.66
CA GLU A 77 12.06 -11.96 8.90
C GLU A 77 13.02 -12.49 7.83
N LEU A 78 13.16 -11.79 6.69
CA LEU A 78 14.21 -12.14 5.73
C LEU A 78 15.58 -11.86 6.35
N THR A 79 16.41 -12.89 6.40
CA THR A 79 17.79 -12.82 6.85
C THR A 79 18.62 -11.92 5.93
N ALA A 80 19.74 -11.40 6.45
CA ALA A 80 20.67 -10.62 5.66
C ALA A 80 21.20 -11.38 4.43
N GLN A 81 21.33 -12.72 4.51
CA GLN A 81 21.74 -13.53 3.36
C GLN A 81 20.63 -13.59 2.30
N GLN A 82 19.38 -13.88 2.69
CA GLN A 82 18.26 -13.92 1.75
C GLN A 82 18.10 -12.59 1.01
N ARG A 83 18.18 -11.44 1.71
CA ARG A 83 18.10 -10.11 1.08
C ARG A 83 19.19 -9.84 0.03
N ARG A 84 20.34 -10.52 0.12
CA ARG A 84 21.44 -10.39 -0.84
C ARG A 84 21.37 -11.37 -2.01
N THR A 85 20.63 -12.46 -1.86
CA THR A 85 20.65 -13.57 -2.84
C THR A 85 19.33 -13.80 -3.56
N LEU A 86 18.21 -13.32 -3.03
CA LEU A 86 16.94 -13.37 -3.75
C LEU A 86 17.04 -12.55 -5.05
N PRO A 87 16.56 -13.08 -6.19
CA PRO A 87 16.54 -12.33 -7.44
C PRO A 87 15.58 -11.15 -7.34
N ALA A 88 15.84 -10.11 -8.14
CA ALA A 88 14.87 -9.04 -8.33
C ALA A 88 13.60 -9.57 -9.00
N ILE A 89 12.48 -8.91 -8.71
CA ILE A 89 11.16 -9.15 -9.28
C ILE A 89 10.68 -7.85 -9.90
#